data_AF-A0A165X405-F1
#
_entry.id   AF-A0A165X405-F1
#
_cell.length_a   1.000
_cell.length_b   1.000
_cell.length_c   1.000
_cell.angle_alpha   90.00
_cell.angle_beta   90.00
_cell.angle_gamma   90.00
#
_symmetry.space_group_name_H-M   'P 1'
#
loop_
_entity.id
_entity.type
_entity.pdbx_description
1 polymer ?
#
loop_
_entity_poly.entity_id
_entity_poly.type
_entity_poly.pdbx_seq_one_letter_code
_entity_poly.pdbx_strand_id
1 'polypeptide(L)'
;SANALADRLSRAGYEVASVGQSPLSTSGSRVSFYTNPRWIDCTQSGVDIQEHFGTQPEFMAAIRDGYAGDALLNKVAEAPEEYNRFSSEDKLLYTPNAAGVNVLCIPRNAKLGGRYLTELVLTAAHETIGHLGEQRTSEYVRQFFWW
;
A
#
# COMPACT_ATOMS: atom_id res chain seq x y z
N SER A 1 -44.80 8.72 22.12
CA SER A 1 -44.11 7.79 23.03
C SER A 1 -43.54 6.63 22.25
N ALA A 2 -42.22 6.51 22.30
CA ALA A 2 -41.42 5.59 21.51
C ALA A 2 -41.55 4.16 22.06
N ASN A 3 -42.12 3.26 21.27
CA ASN A 3 -41.94 1.80 21.40
C ASN A 3 -42.66 1.09 20.24
N ALA A 4 -41.97 0.95 19.10
CA ALA A 4 -42.24 -0.06 18.07
C ALA A 4 -41.26 0.11 16.88
N LEU A 5 -39.95 -0.12 17.07
CA LEU A 5 -38.97 -0.28 15.97
C LEU A 5 -37.58 -0.71 16.47
N ALA A 6 -37.50 -1.61 17.46
CA ALA A 6 -36.22 -2.06 18.02
C ALA A 6 -36.06 -3.60 18.01
N ASP A 7 -36.82 -4.32 17.21
CA ASP A 7 -36.82 -5.78 17.21
C ASP A 7 -36.65 -6.38 15.81
N ARG A 8 -35.55 -6.07 15.10
CA ARG A 8 -35.27 -6.80 13.84
C ARG A 8 -33.83 -7.09 13.41
N LEU A 9 -32.75 -6.76 14.13
CA LEU A 9 -31.40 -7.19 13.72
C LEU A 9 -30.44 -7.45 14.91
N SER A 10 -30.80 -8.41 15.77
CA SER A 10 -29.81 -9.19 16.52
C SER A 10 -29.37 -10.38 15.67
N ARG A 11 -28.17 -10.32 15.07
CA ARG A 11 -27.32 -11.49 14.71
C ARG A 11 -25.99 -11.03 14.09
N ALA A 12 -25.03 -10.75 14.96
CA ALA A 12 -23.60 -11.07 14.78
C ALA A 12 -22.90 -10.52 16.03
N GLY A 13 -22.74 -11.39 17.03
CA GLY A 13 -22.04 -11.02 18.26
C GLY A 13 -20.58 -10.70 17.98
N TYR A 14 -20.12 -9.57 18.52
CA TYR A 14 -18.79 -9.50 19.10
C TYR A 14 -18.80 -8.50 20.25
N GLU A 15 -18.38 -9.00 21.41
CA GLU A 15 -18.39 -8.35 22.72
C GLU A 15 -17.24 -7.34 22.81
N VAL A 16 -17.55 -6.12 23.27
CA VAL A 16 -16.56 -5.06 23.50
C VAL A 16 -16.10 -5.17 24.96
N ALA A 17 -14.93 -5.75 25.20
CA ALA A 17 -14.29 -5.70 26.51
C ALA A 17 -13.20 -4.61 26.51
N SER A 18 -13.47 -3.53 27.24
CA SER A 18 -12.52 -2.50 27.64
C SER A 18 -12.00 -2.82 29.04
N VAL A 19 -10.68 -2.91 29.25
CA VAL A 19 -10.01 -2.52 30.50
C VAL A 19 -8.61 -2.00 30.15
N GLY A 20 -8.29 -0.80 30.66
CA GLY A 20 -7.06 -0.08 30.37
C GLY A 20 -5.88 -0.40 31.30
N GLN A 21 -4.73 0.20 30.97
CA GLN A 21 -3.85 0.99 31.84
C GLN A 21 -2.62 1.47 31.03
N SER A 22 -2.28 2.75 31.17
CA SER A 22 -0.99 3.34 30.78
C SER A 22 -0.10 3.52 32.04
N PRO A 23 1.17 3.99 31.98
CA PRO A 23 2.05 4.25 30.84
C PRO A 23 3.48 3.68 31.02
N LEU A 24 4.17 3.30 29.95
CA LEU A 24 5.64 3.35 29.93
C LEU A 24 6.12 3.82 28.55
N SER A 25 6.82 4.95 28.59
CA SER A 25 7.45 5.62 27.48
C SER A 25 8.63 4.81 26.97
N THR A 26 8.65 4.44 25.70
CA THR A 26 9.89 4.30 24.90
C THR A 26 9.53 4.40 23.42
N SER A 27 10.21 5.35 22.79
CA SER A 27 10.28 5.67 21.37
C SER A 27 10.29 4.47 20.42
N GLY A 28 9.51 4.57 19.33
CA GLY A 28 9.55 3.66 18.18
C GLY A 28 8.16 3.09 17.86
N SER A 29 7.29 3.91 17.28
CA SER A 29 5.98 3.49 16.79
C SER A 29 6.12 2.46 15.68
N ARG A 30 6.20 1.18 16.06
CA ARG A 30 5.99 0.05 15.15
C ARG A 30 4.52 0.12 14.72
N VAL A 31 4.28 0.51 13.47
CA VAL A 31 2.95 0.43 12.86
C VAL A 31 2.48 -1.02 13.04
N SER A 32 1.32 -1.19 13.68
CA SER A 32 0.69 -2.49 13.87
C SER A 32 0.25 -2.99 12.50
N PHE A 33 1.05 -3.87 11.89
CA PHE A 33 0.70 -4.54 10.66
C PHE A 33 -0.50 -5.44 10.93
N TYR A 34 -1.58 -5.22 10.19
CA TYR A 34 -2.80 -6.02 10.20
C TYR A 34 -2.45 -7.51 10.18
N THR A 35 -2.78 -8.23 11.26
CA THR A 35 -2.66 -9.69 11.37
C THR A 35 -3.57 -10.37 10.35
N ASN A 36 -3.07 -10.59 9.14
CA ASN A 36 -3.64 -11.51 8.19
C ASN A 36 -2.87 -12.84 8.27
N PRO A 37 -3.52 -13.97 8.62
CA PRO A 37 -2.86 -15.25 8.91
C PRO A 37 -2.17 -15.92 7.71
N ARG A 38 -2.22 -15.34 6.50
CA ARG A 38 -1.44 -15.79 5.34
C ARG A 38 -0.06 -15.15 5.20
N TRP A 39 0.30 -14.27 6.12
CA TRP A 39 1.47 -13.42 6.01
C TRP A 39 2.60 -14.09 6.80
N ILE A 40 3.58 -14.60 6.07
CA ILE A 40 4.82 -15.07 6.68
C ILE A 40 5.68 -13.82 6.89
N ASP A 41 6.12 -13.59 8.12
CA ASP A 41 7.14 -12.60 8.47
C ASP A 41 8.46 -12.98 7.77
N CYS A 42 8.58 -12.58 6.51
CA CYS A 42 9.79 -12.74 5.70
C CYS A 42 10.68 -11.48 5.73
N THR A 43 10.52 -10.61 6.72
CA THR A 43 11.38 -9.43 6.87
C THR A 43 12.71 -9.88 7.47
N GLN A 44 13.67 -10.21 6.61
CA GLN A 44 15.05 -10.47 7.02
C GLN A 44 15.71 -9.12 7.35
N SER A 45 15.33 -8.47 8.46
CA SER A 45 15.94 -7.20 8.93
C SER A 45 16.05 -6.09 7.86
N GLY A 46 15.20 -6.11 6.84
CA GLY A 46 15.28 -5.22 5.68
C GLY A 46 14.43 -3.96 5.87
N VAL A 47 14.95 -2.83 5.37
CA VAL A 47 14.21 -1.57 5.22
C VAL A 47 12.92 -1.85 4.44
N ASP A 48 11.79 -1.27 4.87
CA ASP A 48 10.54 -1.35 4.13
C ASP A 48 10.75 -0.79 2.72
N ILE A 49 10.47 -1.54 1.66
CA ILE A 49 10.70 -1.06 0.28
C ILE A 49 9.93 0.24 -0.01
N GLN A 50 8.80 0.47 0.68
CA GLN A 50 8.09 1.73 0.59
C GLN A 50 8.90 2.88 1.20
N GLU A 51 9.58 2.67 2.33
CA GLU A 51 10.47 3.67 2.94
C GLU A 51 11.70 3.92 2.08
N HIS A 52 12.28 2.84 1.51
CA HIS A 52 13.42 2.93 0.61
C HIS A 52 13.15 3.83 -0.60
N PHE A 53 12.00 3.66 -1.25
CA PHE A 53 11.61 4.48 -2.40
C PHE A 53 10.99 5.82 -2.02
N GLY A 54 10.30 5.91 -0.88
CA GLY A 54 9.68 7.14 -0.39
C GLY A 54 10.70 8.22 -0.03
N THR A 55 11.93 7.83 0.31
CA THR A 55 13.05 8.73 0.58
C THR A 55 13.81 9.18 -0.68
N GLN A 56 13.48 8.62 -1.86
CA GLN A 56 14.12 8.93 -3.14
C GLN A 56 13.28 9.93 -3.96
N PRO A 57 13.60 11.24 -3.93
CA PRO A 57 12.81 12.24 -4.64
C PRO A 57 12.81 12.04 -6.17
N GLU A 58 13.91 11.54 -6.74
CA GLU A 58 14.03 11.21 -8.16
C GLU A 58 13.11 10.06 -8.58
N PHE A 59 12.90 9.07 -7.71
CA PHE A 59 11.99 7.98 -7.97
C PHE A 59 10.54 8.48 -8.00
N MET A 60 10.17 9.29 -7.00
CA MET A 60 8.84 9.91 -6.94
C MET A 60 8.59 10.87 -8.11
N ALA A 61 9.62 11.60 -8.56
CA ALA A 61 9.52 12.44 -9.75
C ALA A 61 9.31 11.61 -11.02
N ALA A 62 10.08 10.53 -11.20
CA ALA A 62 9.94 9.64 -12.36
C ALA A 62 8.56 8.99 -12.44
N ILE A 63 7.91 8.70 -11.30
CA ILE A 63 6.52 8.22 -11.26
C ILE A 63 5.59 9.30 -11.80
N ARG A 64 5.66 10.51 -11.27
CA ARG A 64 4.79 11.63 -11.67
C ARG A 64 4.91 11.93 -13.16
N ASP A 65 6.14 12.05 -13.65
CA ASP A 65 6.42 12.33 -15.07
C ASP A 65 6.00 11.16 -15.96
N GLY A 66 6.08 9.94 -15.42
CA GLY A 66 5.72 8.71 -16.10
C GLY A 66 4.23 8.55 -16.39
N TYR A 67 3.34 9.19 -15.62
CA TYR A 67 1.89 9.06 -15.83
C TYR A 67 1.45 9.50 -17.22
N ALA A 68 2.08 10.52 -17.80
CA ALA A 68 1.78 10.98 -19.16
C ALA A 68 1.95 9.90 -20.23
N GLY A 69 2.83 8.92 -19.98
CA GLY A 69 3.08 7.81 -20.89
C GLY A 69 2.14 6.61 -20.69
N ASP A 70 1.41 6.54 -19.58
CA ASP A 70 0.58 5.39 -19.23
C ASP A 70 -0.89 5.67 -19.56
N ALA A 71 -1.50 4.84 -20.41
CA ALA A 71 -2.83 5.12 -20.96
C ALA A 71 -3.94 5.19 -19.90
N LEU A 72 -3.81 4.45 -18.80
CA LEU A 72 -4.78 4.48 -17.71
C LEU A 72 -4.42 5.59 -16.73
N LEU A 73 -3.17 5.61 -16.26
CA LEU A 73 -2.75 6.54 -15.23
C LEU A 73 -2.74 7.99 -15.71
N ASN A 74 -2.52 8.25 -17.01
CA ASN A 74 -2.67 9.58 -17.59
C ASN A 74 -4.11 10.09 -17.43
N LYS A 75 -5.10 9.28 -17.78
CA LYS A 75 -6.52 9.66 -17.69
C LYS A 75 -6.94 9.90 -16.24
N VAL A 76 -6.47 9.04 -15.33
CA VAL A 76 -6.72 9.19 -13.90
C VAL A 76 -6.03 10.44 -13.35
N ALA A 77 -4.83 10.77 -13.81
CA ALA A 77 -4.13 11.99 -13.42
C ALA A 77 -4.81 13.27 -13.94
N GLU A 78 -5.41 13.21 -15.13
CA GLU A 78 -6.12 14.33 -15.75
C GLU A 78 -7.49 14.61 -15.10
N ALA A 79 -8.22 13.57 -14.69
CA ALA A 79 -9.56 13.69 -14.12
C ALA A 79 -9.79 12.69 -12.96
N PRO A 80 -9.10 12.84 -11.82
CA PRO A 80 -9.13 11.86 -10.73
C PRO A 80 -10.55 11.63 -10.16
N GLU A 81 -11.41 12.65 -10.18
CA GLU A 81 -12.80 12.58 -9.74
C GLU A 81 -13.68 11.62 -10.56
N GLU A 82 -13.30 11.28 -11.79
CA GLU A 82 -14.04 10.31 -12.61
C GLU A 82 -13.72 8.86 -12.21
N TYR A 83 -12.65 8.66 -11.43
CA TYR A 83 -12.13 7.35 -11.08
C TYR A 83 -12.14 7.13 -9.57
N ASN A 84 -13.31 6.86 -9.00
CA ASN A 84 -13.52 6.62 -7.55
C ASN A 84 -12.62 5.56 -6.89
N ARG A 85 -12.01 4.68 -7.69
CA ARG A 85 -11.07 3.66 -7.20
C ARG A 85 -9.68 4.26 -6.94
N PHE A 86 -9.36 5.41 -7.52
CA PHE A 86 -8.07 6.05 -7.39
C PHE A 86 -8.18 7.27 -6.50
N SER A 87 -7.13 7.53 -5.74
CA SER A 87 -6.94 8.78 -5.01
C SER A 87 -5.65 9.44 -5.48
N SER A 88 -5.66 10.76 -5.52
CA SER A 88 -4.49 11.57 -5.88
C SER A 88 -4.02 12.36 -4.66
N GLU A 89 -2.75 12.22 -4.30
CA GLU A 89 -2.10 12.95 -3.23
C GLU A 89 -0.70 13.37 -3.71
N ASP A 90 -0.35 14.66 -3.62
CA ASP A 90 0.92 15.20 -4.12
C ASP A 90 1.26 14.80 -5.58
N LYS A 91 0.22 14.76 -6.42
CA LYS A 91 0.26 14.31 -7.82
C LYS A 91 0.70 12.85 -8.01
N LEU A 92 0.69 12.06 -6.95
CA LEU A 92 0.87 10.61 -6.98
C LEU A 92 -0.50 9.94 -6.91
N LEU A 93 -0.66 8.87 -7.69
CA LEU A 93 -1.89 8.11 -7.74
C LEU A 93 -1.79 6.89 -6.83
N TYR A 94 -2.85 6.62 -6.10
CA TYR A 94 -2.99 5.46 -5.24
C TYR A 94 -4.28 4.71 -5.56
N THR A 95 -4.30 3.40 -5.30
CA THR A 95 -5.48 2.55 -5.48
C THR A 95 -5.54 1.48 -4.39
N PRO A 96 -6.72 1.04 -3.92
CA PRO A 96 -6.79 -0.04 -2.96
C PRO A 96 -6.37 -1.36 -3.60
N ASN A 97 -5.50 -2.09 -2.90
CA ASN A 97 -5.15 -3.48 -3.23
C ASN A 97 -6.27 -4.45 -2.81
N ALA A 98 -6.04 -5.76 -2.96
CA ALA A 98 -7.02 -6.79 -2.59
C ALA A 98 -7.36 -6.81 -1.08
N ALA A 99 -6.50 -6.26 -0.24
CA ALA A 99 -6.73 -6.10 1.21
C ALA A 99 -7.40 -4.76 1.56
N GLY A 100 -7.71 -3.91 0.57
CA GLY A 100 -8.30 -2.59 0.80
C GLY A 100 -7.31 -1.51 1.22
N VAL A 101 -6.00 -1.79 1.18
CA VAL A 101 -4.94 -0.83 1.52
C VAL A 101 -4.56 -0.04 0.27
N ASN A 102 -4.49 1.29 0.38
CA ASN A 102 -4.05 2.14 -0.71
C ASN A 102 -2.57 1.92 -1.00
N VAL A 103 -2.27 1.60 -2.25
CA VAL A 103 -0.92 1.31 -2.77
C VAL A 103 -0.57 2.26 -3.90
N LEU A 104 0.72 2.54 -4.07
CA LEU A 104 1.22 3.52 -5.04
C LEU A 104 1.16 2.97 -6.47
N CYS A 105 0.58 3.73 -7.40
CA CYS A 105 0.50 3.38 -8.80
C CYS A 105 1.82 3.70 -9.52
N ILE A 106 2.42 2.70 -10.15
CA ILE A 106 3.67 2.81 -10.91
C ILE A 106 3.37 2.73 -12.42
N PRO A 107 3.71 3.75 -13.21
CA PRO A 107 3.55 3.71 -14.66
C PRO A 107 4.51 2.69 -15.30
N ARG A 108 3.98 1.78 -16.13
CA ARG A 108 4.74 0.63 -16.65
C ARG A 108 5.89 1.00 -17.59
N ASN A 109 5.77 2.13 -18.27
CA ASN A 109 6.75 2.60 -19.25
C ASN A 109 7.73 3.64 -18.70
N ALA A 110 7.57 4.05 -17.43
CA ALA A 110 8.46 5.02 -16.82
C ALA A 110 9.83 4.42 -16.51
N LYS A 111 10.85 5.27 -16.65
CA LYS A 111 12.24 4.88 -16.47
C LYS A 111 12.98 5.88 -15.59
N LEU A 112 13.91 5.36 -14.79
CA LEU A 112 14.88 6.13 -14.03
C LEU A 112 16.27 5.55 -14.32
N GLY A 113 17.20 6.40 -14.77
CA GLY A 113 18.54 5.95 -15.12
C GLY A 113 18.60 4.89 -16.23
N GLY A 114 17.62 4.89 -17.14
CA GLY A 114 17.53 3.92 -18.26
C GLY A 114 16.88 2.57 -17.93
N ARG A 115 16.55 2.32 -16.65
CA ARG A 115 15.84 1.10 -16.19
C ARG A 115 14.37 1.41 -15.93
N TYR A 116 13.49 0.42 -16.10
CA TYR A 116 12.08 0.60 -15.78
C TYR A 116 11.86 0.71 -14.27
N LEU A 117 10.92 1.56 -13.84
CA LEU A 117 10.60 1.70 -12.41
C LEU A 117 10.13 0.37 -11.80
N THR A 118 9.36 -0.40 -12.55
CA THR A 118 8.91 -1.75 -12.13
C THR A 118 10.08 -2.70 -11.91
N GLU A 119 11.13 -2.66 -12.73
CA GLU A 119 12.34 -3.46 -12.54
C GLU A 119 13.11 -3.04 -11.29
N LEU A 120 13.19 -1.74 -11.02
CA LEU A 120 13.83 -1.22 -9.80
C LEU A 120 13.09 -1.73 -8.55
N VAL A 121 11.76 -1.63 -8.54
CA VAL A 121 10.92 -2.13 -7.44
C VAL A 121 11.08 -3.64 -7.26
N LEU A 122 11.03 -4.43 -8.35
CA LEU A 122 11.20 -5.88 -8.28
C LEU A 122 12.59 -6.28 -7.77
N THR A 123 13.65 -5.58 -8.22
CA THR A 123 15.02 -5.83 -7.76
C THR A 123 15.14 -5.57 -6.26
N ALA A 124 14.71 -4.39 -5.80
CA ALA A 124 14.76 -4.02 -4.39
C ALA A 124 13.93 -4.96 -3.51
N ALA A 125 12.74 -5.35 -3.96
CA ALA A 125 11.90 -6.31 -3.27
C ALA A 125 12.57 -7.68 -3.13
N HIS A 126 13.20 -8.17 -4.20
CA HIS A 126 13.87 -9.45 -4.22
C HIS A 126 15.07 -9.50 -3.25
N GLU A 127 15.83 -8.40 -3.19
CA GLU A 127 16.92 -8.22 -2.23
C GLU A 127 16.41 -8.12 -0.78
N THR A 128 15.32 -7.38 -0.57
CA THR A 128 14.74 -7.13 0.77
C THR A 128 14.22 -8.40 1.43
N ILE A 129 13.55 -9.28 0.68
CA ILE A 129 12.99 -10.52 1.23
C ILE A 129 13.97 -11.69 1.20
N GLY A 130 15.22 -11.48 0.76
CA GLY A 130 16.27 -12.50 0.76
C GLY A 130 16.09 -13.58 -0.31
N HIS A 131 15.75 -13.20 -1.54
CA HIS A 131 15.68 -14.09 -2.70
C HIS A 131 14.64 -15.23 -2.61
N LEU A 132 13.50 -15.02 -1.93
CA LEU A 132 12.45 -16.03 -1.70
C LEU A 132 11.64 -16.46 -2.95
N GLY A 133 12.21 -16.31 -4.14
CA GLY A 133 11.59 -16.66 -5.41
C GLY A 133 10.57 -15.62 -5.91
N GLU A 134 10.17 -15.79 -7.17
CA GLU A 134 9.33 -14.83 -7.90
C GLU A 134 7.94 -14.64 -7.27
N GLN A 135 7.30 -15.73 -6.83
CA GLN A 135 5.96 -15.66 -6.25
C GLN A 135 5.96 -14.80 -4.98
N ARG A 136 6.91 -15.04 -4.06
CA ARG A 136 7.01 -14.28 -2.81
C ARG A 136 7.39 -12.84 -3.05
N THR A 137 8.26 -12.59 -4.02
CA THR A 137 8.62 -11.22 -4.45
C THR A 137 7.39 -10.48 -4.95
N SER A 138 6.58 -11.11 -5.81
CA SER A 138 5.36 -10.51 -6.34
C SER A 138 4.29 -10.30 -5.27
N GLU A 139 4.12 -11.24 -4.35
CA GLU A 139 3.21 -11.12 -3.20
C GLU A 139 3.62 -9.97 -2.28
N TYR A 140 4.92 -9.78 -2.05
CA TYR A 140 5.47 -8.69 -1.25
C TYR A 140 5.25 -7.33 -1.94
N VAL A 141 5.58 -7.20 -3.22
CA VAL A 141 5.45 -5.93 -3.95
C VAL A 141 4.01 -5.43 -4.03
N ARG A 142 3.03 -6.33 -4.22
CA ARG A 142 1.59 -5.97 -4.31
C ARG A 142 1.01 -5.41 -3.01
N GLN A 143 1.75 -5.48 -1.90
CA GLN A 143 1.36 -4.85 -0.64
C GLN A 143 1.55 -3.34 -0.67
N PHE A 144 2.44 -2.83 -1.54
CA PHE A 144 2.87 -1.42 -1.55
C PHE A 144 2.66 -0.73 -2.90
N PHE A 145 2.68 -1.50 -4.00
CA PHE A 145 2.65 -0.96 -5.35
C PHE A 145 1.58 -1.63 -6.24
N TRP A 146 1.12 -0.90 -7.25
CA TRP A 146 0.18 -1.37 -8.27
C TRP A 146 0.64 -0.93 -9.67
N TRP A 147 0.54 -1.81 -10.66
CA TRP A 147 0.72 -1.48 -12.07
C TRP A 147 -0.02 -2.44 -12.99
#